data_AF-A0AAW9CNL3-F1
#
_entry.id   AF-A0AAW9CNL3-F1
#
_cell.length_a   1.000
_cell.length_b   1.000
_cell.length_c   1.000
_cell.angle_alpha   90.00
_cell.angle_beta   90.00
_cell.angle_gamma   90.00
#
_symmetry.space_group_name_H-M   'P 1'
#
loop_
_entity.id
_entity.type
_entity.pdbx_description
1 polymer ?
#
loop_
_entity_poly.entity_id
_entity_poly.type
_entity_poly.pdbx_seq_one_letter_code
_entity_poly.pdbx_strand_id
1 'polypeptide(L)'
;MDHNDDFVSCCYTAFSDFRLWDAFHRLWAVGTILGQFRLVQAHARFRASRDEGDLDHLDNNPPYLGYLCADMEGYYQLFNDAKAEIEAVSAGRKPAEEAAARIHALINEREFARPMFGFGYCITGAKPQLNNSKYSLLPALKLLHWTQTSAPAEVKKYFDYNPMFALLKAYVTTRIGLALK
;
A
#
# COMPACT_ATOMS: atom_id res chain seq x y z
N MET A 1 14.81 -14.15 7.26
CA MET A 1 14.02 -13.85 8.47
C MET A 1 14.17 -12.39 8.89
N ASP A 2 15.20 -11.71 8.40
CA ASP A 2 15.65 -10.37 8.86
C ASP A 2 14.75 -9.19 8.45
N HIS A 3 13.85 -9.33 7.46
CA HIS A 3 13.06 -8.19 6.95
C HIS A 3 11.93 -7.71 7.90
N ASN A 4 11.32 -8.63 8.64
CA ASN A 4 10.36 -8.23 9.68
C ASN A 4 11.08 -7.52 10.82
N ASP A 5 12.31 -7.94 11.14
CA ASP A 5 13.14 -7.30 12.17
C ASP A 5 13.52 -5.88 11.74
N ASP A 6 13.85 -5.67 10.47
CA ASP A 6 14.10 -4.33 9.91
C ASP A 6 12.89 -3.40 10.05
N PHE A 7 11.69 -3.89 9.71
CA PHE A 7 10.46 -3.11 9.78
C PHE A 7 10.14 -2.71 11.23
N VAL A 8 10.18 -3.68 12.14
CA VAL A 8 9.87 -3.47 13.56
C VAL A 8 10.91 -2.56 14.21
N SER A 9 12.19 -2.75 13.90
CA SER A 9 13.28 -1.87 14.34
C SER A 9 13.03 -0.42 13.93
N CYS A 10 12.67 -0.20 12.66
CA CYS A 10 12.35 1.14 12.18
C CYS A 10 11.15 1.76 12.91
N CYS A 11 10.12 0.98 13.24
CA CYS A 11 8.99 1.46 14.05
C CYS A 11 9.45 1.97 15.41
N TYR A 12 10.31 1.23 16.12
CA TYR A 12 10.81 1.64 17.44
C TYR A 12 11.58 2.95 17.40
N THR A 13 12.43 3.16 16.39
CA THR A 13 13.10 4.45 16.20
C THR A 13 12.10 5.54 15.83
N ALA A 14 11.15 5.26 14.94
CA ALA A 14 10.14 6.23 14.50
C ALA A 14 9.25 6.71 15.65
N PHE A 15 9.00 5.90 16.67
CA PHE A 15 8.25 6.30 17.87
C PHE A 15 8.92 7.40 18.71
N SER A 16 10.19 7.73 18.47
CA SER A 16 10.89 8.81 19.16
C SER A 16 10.39 10.21 18.81
N ASP A 17 9.79 10.41 17.64
CA ASP A 17 9.24 11.70 17.20
C ASP A 17 7.96 11.49 16.38
N PHE A 18 6.92 12.25 16.69
CA PHE A 18 5.62 12.10 16.02
C PHE A 18 5.68 12.29 14.50
N ARG A 19 6.49 13.21 13.98
CA ARG A 19 6.62 13.46 12.54
C ARG A 19 7.31 12.29 11.85
N LEU A 20 8.32 11.71 12.51
CA LEU A 20 9.02 10.53 12.02
C LEU A 20 8.08 9.32 11.97
N TRP A 21 7.26 9.14 13.02
CA TRP A 21 6.20 8.14 13.04
C TRP A 21 5.17 8.37 11.93
N ASP A 22 4.65 9.59 11.74
CA ASP A 22 3.68 9.88 10.67
C ASP A 22 4.25 9.53 9.29
N ALA A 23 5.49 9.91 9.00
CA ALA A 23 6.15 9.63 7.73
C ALA A 23 6.33 8.12 7.50
N PHE A 24 6.85 7.39 8.49
CA PHE A 24 7.09 5.94 8.38
C PHE A 24 5.78 5.14 8.35
N HIS A 25 4.78 5.54 9.12
CA HIS A 25 3.44 4.94 9.08
C HIS A 25 2.77 5.10 7.71
N ARG A 26 3.03 6.19 6.98
CA ARG A 26 2.51 6.36 5.60
C ARG A 26 3.15 5.39 4.62
N LEU A 27 4.45 5.14 4.73
CA LEU A 27 5.13 4.09 3.99
C LEU A 27 4.51 2.71 4.28
N TRP A 28 4.24 2.44 5.56
CA TRP A 28 3.57 1.22 5.99
C TRP A 28 2.20 1.05 5.31
N ALA A 29 1.40 2.11 5.29
CA ALA A 29 0.09 2.11 4.66
C ALA A 29 0.16 1.81 3.15
N VAL A 30 1.12 2.41 2.43
CA VAL A 30 1.36 2.12 1.00
C VAL A 30 1.65 0.64 0.77
N GLY A 31 2.58 0.08 1.54
CA GLY A 31 2.94 -1.34 1.44
C GLY A 31 1.76 -2.27 1.72
N THR A 32 0.99 -1.95 2.76
CA THR A 32 -0.20 -2.73 3.14
C THR A 32 -1.25 -2.73 2.04
N ILE A 33 -1.55 -1.56 1.46
CA ILE A 33 -2.54 -1.45 0.38
C ILE A 33 -2.09 -2.23 -0.87
N LEU A 34 -0.82 -2.10 -1.26
CA LEU A 34 -0.28 -2.82 -2.43
C LEU A 34 -0.29 -4.33 -2.21
N GLY A 35 0.18 -4.80 -1.04
CA GLY A 35 0.12 -6.21 -0.66
C GLY A 35 -1.31 -6.75 -0.63
N GLN A 36 -2.27 -5.96 -0.17
CA GLN A 36 -3.68 -6.31 -0.22
C GLN A 36 -4.19 -6.46 -1.66
N PHE A 37 -3.81 -5.58 -2.59
CA PHE A 37 -4.24 -5.72 -3.99
C PHE A 37 -3.70 -6.98 -4.65
N ARG A 38 -2.44 -7.35 -4.37
CA ARG A 38 -1.87 -8.63 -4.80
C ARG A 38 -2.72 -9.83 -4.34
N LEU A 39 -3.09 -9.86 -3.06
CA LEU A 39 -3.93 -10.93 -2.51
C LEU A 39 -5.35 -10.92 -3.09
N VAL A 40 -5.95 -9.75 -3.27
CA VAL A 40 -7.29 -9.61 -3.86
C VAL A 40 -7.28 -10.08 -5.32
N GLN A 41 -6.25 -9.77 -6.09
CA GLN A 41 -6.10 -10.21 -7.48
C GLN A 41 -6.00 -11.74 -7.55
N ALA A 42 -5.10 -12.35 -6.79
CA ALA A 42 -4.93 -13.80 -6.74
C ALA A 42 -6.25 -14.50 -6.38
N HIS A 43 -6.93 -14.01 -5.34
CA HIS A 43 -8.23 -14.54 -4.92
C HIS A 43 -9.31 -14.31 -6.01
N ALA A 44 -9.33 -13.18 -6.70
CA ALA A 44 -10.28 -12.92 -7.78
C ALA A 44 -10.10 -13.88 -8.96
N ARG A 45 -8.84 -14.17 -9.34
CA ARG A 45 -8.50 -15.12 -10.41
C ARG A 45 -8.90 -16.54 -10.01
N PHE A 46 -8.47 -17.01 -8.84
CA PHE A 46 -8.87 -18.31 -8.29
C PHE A 46 -10.38 -18.46 -8.19
N ARG A 47 -11.11 -17.41 -7.79
CA ARG A 47 -12.58 -17.46 -7.71
C ARG A 47 -13.25 -17.62 -9.08
N ALA A 48 -12.61 -17.14 -10.15
CA ALA A 48 -13.11 -17.23 -11.51
C ALA A 48 -12.74 -18.55 -12.19
N SER A 49 -11.48 -18.99 -12.06
CA SER A 49 -10.94 -20.20 -12.70
C SER A 49 -11.16 -21.48 -11.89
N ARG A 50 -11.17 -21.38 -10.55
CA ARG A 50 -11.01 -22.48 -9.59
C ARG A 50 -9.70 -23.26 -9.74
N ASP A 51 -8.71 -22.65 -10.38
CA ASP A 51 -7.38 -23.21 -10.55
C ASP A 51 -6.44 -22.71 -9.44
N GLU A 52 -5.91 -23.63 -8.63
CA GLU A 52 -4.96 -23.31 -7.56
C GLU A 52 -3.68 -22.67 -8.11
N GLY A 53 -3.33 -22.92 -9.37
CA GLY A 53 -2.18 -22.28 -10.03
C GLY A 53 -2.27 -20.75 -10.11
N ASP A 54 -3.46 -20.16 -9.96
CA ASP A 54 -3.60 -18.70 -9.84
C ASP A 54 -3.02 -18.15 -8.51
N LEU A 55 -2.83 -19.01 -7.50
CA LEU A 55 -2.24 -18.67 -6.20
C LEU A 55 -0.73 -18.84 -6.18
N ASP A 56 -0.14 -19.57 -7.13
CA ASP A 56 1.28 -19.93 -7.15
C ASP A 56 2.23 -18.74 -7.03
N HIS A 57 1.91 -17.60 -7.67
CA HIS A 57 2.73 -16.39 -7.57
C HIS A 57 2.74 -15.76 -6.16
N LEU A 58 1.85 -16.21 -5.27
CA LEU A 58 1.85 -15.85 -3.86
C LEU A 58 2.99 -16.52 -3.11
N ASP A 59 3.23 -17.80 -3.41
CA ASP A 59 4.10 -18.72 -2.67
C ASP A 59 5.45 -18.99 -3.35
N ASN A 60 5.54 -18.84 -4.68
CA ASN A 60 6.74 -19.13 -5.48
C ASN A 60 7.85 -18.09 -5.28
N ASN A 61 8.38 -17.99 -4.06
CA ASN A 61 9.53 -17.18 -3.64
C ASN A 61 9.57 -15.79 -4.29
N PRO A 62 8.63 -14.89 -3.91
CA PRO A 62 8.69 -13.52 -4.39
C PRO A 62 10.05 -12.89 -4.02
N PRO A 63 10.62 -12.04 -4.89
CA PRO A 63 12.01 -11.57 -4.76
C PRO A 63 12.30 -10.79 -3.47
N TYR A 64 11.28 -10.19 -2.85
CA TYR A 64 11.37 -9.43 -1.60
C TYR A 64 10.49 -10.05 -0.51
N LEU A 65 10.54 -11.38 -0.38
CA LEU A 65 9.81 -12.11 0.67
C LEU A 65 10.09 -11.50 2.06
N GLY A 66 9.03 -11.22 2.83
CA GLY A 66 9.11 -10.54 4.12
C GLY A 66 8.80 -9.05 4.08
N TYR A 67 8.77 -8.43 2.89
CA TYR A 67 8.20 -7.10 2.71
C TYR A 67 6.69 -7.16 2.48
N LEU A 68 5.98 -6.09 2.82
CA LEU A 68 4.51 -6.01 2.70
C LEU A 68 4.02 -6.15 1.25
N CYS A 69 4.83 -5.71 0.29
CA CYS A 69 4.62 -5.93 -1.14
C CYS A 69 5.84 -6.69 -1.70
N ALA A 70 5.82 -8.02 -1.54
CA ALA A 70 6.99 -8.88 -1.72
C ALA A 70 7.47 -9.03 -3.17
N ASP A 71 6.68 -8.62 -4.16
CA ASP A 71 6.93 -8.81 -5.59
C ASP A 71 7.01 -7.47 -6.36
N MET A 72 7.27 -6.37 -5.65
CA MET A 72 7.37 -5.03 -6.23
C MET A 72 8.69 -4.36 -5.84
N GLU A 73 9.62 -4.31 -6.80
CA GLU A 73 10.93 -3.65 -6.64
C GLU A 73 10.75 -2.18 -6.24
N GLY A 74 9.78 -1.47 -6.84
CA GLY A 74 9.53 -0.07 -6.49
C GLY A 74 9.19 0.14 -5.01
N TYR A 75 8.45 -0.78 -4.39
CA TYR A 75 8.14 -0.72 -2.96
C TYR A 75 9.36 -1.09 -2.11
N TYR A 76 10.10 -2.14 -2.50
CA TYR A 76 11.34 -2.54 -1.84
C TYR A 76 12.35 -1.39 -1.77
N GLN A 77 12.57 -0.68 -2.89
CA GLN A 77 13.45 0.49 -2.93
C GLN A 77 12.95 1.60 -2.01
N LEU A 78 11.66 1.95 -2.11
CA LEU A 78 11.08 2.99 -1.27
C LEU A 78 11.23 2.67 0.23
N PHE A 79 11.05 1.40 0.62
CA PHE A 79 11.27 0.98 1.99
C PHE A 79 12.72 1.16 2.42
N ASN A 80 13.68 0.69 1.62
CA ASN A 80 15.09 0.78 1.98
C ASN A 80 15.60 2.22 2.01
N ASP A 81 15.12 3.08 1.09
CA ASP A 81 15.42 4.51 1.11
C ASP A 81 14.91 5.16 2.42
N ALA A 82 13.70 4.82 2.86
CA ALA A 82 13.13 5.31 4.11
C ALA A 82 13.80 4.70 5.35
N LYS A 83 14.18 3.42 5.31
CA LYS A 83 14.94 2.74 6.36
C LYS A 83 16.26 3.47 6.61
N ALA A 84 16.98 3.85 5.56
CA ALA A 84 18.24 4.60 5.70
C ALA A 84 18.05 5.94 6.43
N GLU A 85 16.92 6.63 6.19
CA GLU A 85 16.57 7.87 6.92
C GLU A 85 16.29 7.61 8.41
N ILE A 86 15.57 6.53 8.72
CA ILE A 86 15.31 6.11 10.11
C ILE A 86 16.62 5.73 10.83
N GLU A 87 17.49 4.96 10.18
CA GLU A 87 18.79 4.57 10.72
C GLU A 87 19.71 5.78 10.95
N ALA A 88 19.65 6.79 10.09
CA ALA A 88 20.38 8.04 10.30
C ALA A 88 19.93 8.78 11.56
N VAL A 89 18.62 8.78 11.87
CA VAL A 89 18.09 9.31 13.14
C VAL A 89 18.53 8.44 14.31
N SER A 90 18.41 7.11 14.20
CA SER A 90 18.80 6.18 15.26
C SER A 90 20.28 6.32 15.64
N ALA A 91 21.13 6.65 14.67
CA ALA A 91 22.57 6.87 14.89
C ALA A 91 22.93 8.31 15.28
N GLY A 92 21.95 9.20 15.47
CA GLY A 92 22.19 10.61 15.81
C GLY A 92 22.83 11.43 14.69
N ARG A 93 22.82 10.94 13.45
CA ARG A 93 23.43 11.62 12.29
C ARG A 93 22.48 12.59 11.61
N LYS A 94 21.18 12.50 11.87
CA LYS A 94 20.14 13.34 11.26
C LYS A 94 19.02 13.66 12.25
N PRO A 95 18.51 14.91 12.29
CA PRO A 95 17.32 15.25 13.08
C PRO A 95 16.07 14.51 12.56
N ALA A 96 15.20 14.11 13.49
CA ALA A 96 13.97 13.38 13.15
C ALA A 96 13.05 14.15 12.18
N GLU A 97 12.96 15.47 12.33
CA GLU A 97 12.17 16.33 11.44
C GLU A 97 12.67 16.30 9.99
N GLU A 98 14.00 16.38 9.79
CA GLU A 98 14.59 16.34 8.45
C GLU A 98 14.43 14.97 7.79
N ALA A 99 14.58 13.89 8.57
CA ALA A 99 14.35 12.53 8.09
C ALA A 99 12.87 12.32 7.71
N ALA A 100 11.93 12.79 8.54
CA ALA A 100 10.50 12.72 8.26
C ALA A 100 10.14 13.45 6.94
N ALA A 101 10.64 14.68 6.77
CA ALA A 101 10.43 15.45 5.54
C ALA A 101 10.99 14.72 4.31
N ARG A 102 12.15 14.07 4.44
CA ARG A 102 12.75 13.28 3.36
C ARG A 102 11.93 12.03 3.03
N ILE A 103 11.43 11.30 4.03
CA ILE A 103 10.56 10.13 3.81
C ILE A 103 9.27 10.56 3.09
N HIS A 104 8.66 11.69 3.46
CA HIS A 104 7.52 12.21 2.72
C HIS A 104 7.87 12.54 1.26
N ALA A 105 9.03 13.13 0.99
CA ALA A 105 9.49 13.40 -0.36
C ALA A 105 9.66 12.10 -1.16
N LEU A 106 10.35 11.10 -0.61
CA LEU A 106 10.52 9.78 -1.21
C LEU A 106 9.17 9.15 -1.58
N ILE A 107 8.19 9.20 -0.67
CA ILE A 107 6.83 8.70 -0.92
C ILE A 107 6.16 9.48 -2.08
N ASN A 108 6.29 10.81 -2.12
CA ASN A 108 5.67 11.65 -3.15
C ASN A 108 6.33 11.49 -4.53
N GLU A 109 7.62 11.16 -4.58
CA GLU A 109 8.39 10.87 -5.79
C GLU A 109 7.93 9.55 -6.45
N ARG A 110 7.35 8.62 -5.69
CA ARG A 110 6.86 7.35 -6.22
C ARG A 110 5.43 7.47 -6.77
N GLU A 111 5.28 7.28 -8.08
CA GLU A 111 3.99 7.37 -8.78
C GLU A 111 2.93 6.41 -8.20
N PHE A 112 3.34 5.19 -7.82
CA PHE A 112 2.44 4.18 -7.26
C PHE A 112 1.85 4.55 -5.90
N ALA A 113 2.50 5.44 -5.14
CA ALA A 113 2.10 5.77 -3.77
C ALA A 113 1.02 6.85 -3.72
N ARG A 114 1.09 7.85 -4.61
CA ARG A 114 0.23 9.05 -4.59
C ARG A 114 -1.27 8.74 -4.57
N PRO A 115 -1.81 7.81 -5.39
CA PRO A 115 -3.24 7.51 -5.41
C PRO A 115 -3.71 6.70 -4.21
N MET A 116 -2.82 5.96 -3.55
CA MET A 116 -3.14 5.13 -2.38
C MET A 116 -3.57 5.98 -1.18
N PHE A 117 -2.98 7.18 -1.05
CA PHE A 117 -3.38 8.16 -0.03
C PHE A 117 -4.76 8.79 -0.29
N GLY A 118 -5.26 8.68 -1.53
CA GLY A 118 -6.63 9.08 -1.87
C GLY A 118 -7.68 8.06 -1.42
N PHE A 119 -7.31 6.78 -1.27
CA PHE A 119 -8.23 5.64 -1.13
C PHE A 119 -8.46 5.16 0.32
N GLY A 120 -7.59 5.47 1.27
CA GLY A 120 -7.79 5.01 2.66
C GLY A 120 -6.94 5.62 3.78
N TYR A 121 -5.88 6.37 3.49
CA TYR A 121 -5.01 6.99 4.51
C TYR A 121 -4.59 8.42 4.11
N CYS A 122 -4.76 9.39 5.02
CA CYS A 122 -4.38 10.81 4.92
C CYS A 122 -3.68 11.28 3.63
N ILE A 123 -4.44 11.87 2.72
CA ILE A 123 -4.20 13.15 2.03
C ILE A 123 -2.74 13.49 1.71
N THR A 124 -2.37 13.32 0.44
CA THR A 124 -1.61 14.35 -0.27
C THR A 124 -2.56 15.51 -0.63
N GLY A 125 -2.23 16.76 -0.28
CA GLY A 125 -3.07 17.93 -0.56
C GLY A 125 -3.00 19.00 0.54
N ALA A 126 -3.85 20.03 0.47
CA ALA A 126 -3.79 21.24 1.33
C ALA A 126 -4.03 21.00 2.84
N LYS A 127 -4.39 19.78 3.27
CA LYS A 127 -4.65 19.43 4.68
C LYS A 127 -4.04 18.06 5.04
N PRO A 128 -2.71 17.91 5.04
CA PRO A 128 -2.03 16.64 5.30
C PRO A 128 -2.36 16.00 6.66
N GLN A 129 -2.87 16.79 7.61
CA GLN A 129 -3.30 16.40 8.95
C GLN A 129 -4.68 15.72 9.04
N LEU A 130 -5.48 15.71 7.96
CA LEU A 130 -6.81 15.11 7.99
C LEU A 130 -6.74 13.64 7.58
N ASN A 131 -7.12 12.75 8.50
CA ASN A 131 -7.29 11.33 8.20
C ASN A 131 -8.65 11.05 7.57
N ASN A 132 -8.62 10.76 6.27
CA ASN A 132 -9.79 10.38 5.49
C ASN A 132 -9.89 8.85 5.33
N SER A 133 -9.75 8.08 6.40
CA SER A 133 -10.08 6.63 6.45
C SER A 133 -11.56 6.31 6.16
N LYS A 134 -12.33 7.27 5.63
CA LYS A 134 -13.66 7.03 5.11
C LYS A 134 -13.51 6.35 3.75
N TYR A 135 -13.42 5.01 3.78
CA TYR A 135 -13.58 4.12 2.64
C TYR A 135 -14.91 4.40 1.95
N SER A 136 -14.92 5.41 1.11
CA SER A 136 -16.10 5.94 0.45
C SER A 136 -16.04 5.60 -1.02
N LEU A 137 -17.22 5.49 -1.63
CA LEU A 137 -17.37 5.02 -3.00
C LEU A 137 -16.58 5.90 -4.00
N LEU A 138 -16.53 7.21 -3.77
CA LEU A 138 -15.85 8.15 -4.67
C LEU A 138 -14.33 7.94 -4.73
N PRO A 139 -13.59 7.91 -3.61
CA PRO A 139 -12.19 7.45 -3.57
C PRO A 139 -11.96 6.10 -4.25
N ALA A 140 -12.85 5.13 -4.05
CA ALA A 140 -12.74 3.81 -4.65
C ALA A 140 -12.82 3.86 -6.18
N LEU A 141 -13.81 4.59 -6.71
CA LEU A 141 -13.95 4.77 -8.15
C LEU A 141 -12.77 5.51 -8.76
N LYS A 142 -12.22 6.52 -8.07
CA LYS A 142 -11.03 7.25 -8.52
C LYS A 142 -9.80 6.35 -8.59
N LEU A 143 -9.57 5.54 -7.56
CA LEU A 143 -8.47 4.58 -7.54
C LEU A 143 -8.63 3.59 -8.70
N LEU A 144 -9.82 2.97 -8.83
CA LEU A 144 -10.07 1.99 -9.88
C LEU A 144 -9.89 2.60 -11.28
N HIS A 145 -10.41 3.80 -11.52
CA HIS A 145 -10.18 4.51 -12.79
C HIS A 145 -8.69 4.69 -13.07
N TRP A 146 -7.92 5.18 -12.09
CA TRP A 146 -6.47 5.35 -12.24
C TRP A 146 -5.74 4.02 -12.52
N THR A 147 -6.12 2.93 -11.83
CA THR A 147 -5.51 1.60 -12.06
C THR A 147 -5.70 1.11 -13.49
N GLN A 148 -6.82 1.47 -14.13
CA GLN A 148 -7.14 1.05 -15.49
C GLN A 148 -6.52 1.97 -16.57
N THR A 149 -6.20 3.22 -16.24
CA THR A 149 -5.72 4.20 -17.22
C THR A 149 -4.23 4.50 -17.05
N SER A 150 -3.85 5.10 -15.93
CA SER A 150 -2.56 5.77 -15.76
C SER A 150 -1.58 5.05 -14.83
N ALA A 151 -2.01 4.03 -14.10
CA ALA A 151 -1.10 3.35 -13.17
C ALA A 151 0.16 2.77 -13.84
N PRO A 152 1.31 2.75 -13.14
CA PRO A 152 2.51 2.11 -13.63
C PRO A 152 2.30 0.59 -13.76
N ALA A 153 3.08 -0.06 -14.63
CA ALA A 153 2.94 -1.48 -14.94
C ALA A 153 2.98 -2.39 -13.69
N GLU A 154 3.87 -2.06 -12.74
CA GLU A 154 4.03 -2.77 -11.46
C GLU A 154 2.78 -2.72 -10.57
N VAL A 155 1.90 -1.73 -10.74
CA VAL A 155 0.61 -1.67 -10.03
C VAL A 155 -0.51 -2.27 -10.88
N LYS A 156 -0.50 -2.01 -12.20
CA LYS A 156 -1.52 -2.51 -13.14
C LYS A 156 -1.67 -4.03 -13.09
N LYS A 157 -0.58 -4.76 -12.85
CA LYS A 157 -0.62 -6.23 -12.71
C LYS A 157 -1.63 -6.69 -11.65
N TYR A 158 -1.86 -5.93 -10.57
CA TYR A 158 -2.82 -6.31 -9.53
C TYR A 158 -4.28 -6.01 -9.90
N PHE A 159 -4.55 -5.48 -11.09
CA PHE A 159 -5.88 -5.08 -11.55
C PHE A 159 -6.16 -5.62 -12.96
N ASP A 160 -5.50 -6.72 -13.33
CA ASP A 160 -5.70 -7.46 -14.58
C ASP A 160 -7.02 -8.27 -14.62
N TYR A 161 -7.83 -8.19 -13.57
CA TYR A 161 -9.21 -8.67 -13.49
C TYR A 161 -10.18 -7.50 -13.51
N ASN A 162 -11.46 -7.70 -13.85
CA ASN A 162 -12.45 -6.61 -13.86
C ASN A 162 -12.87 -6.24 -12.42
N PRO A 163 -12.25 -5.23 -11.78
CA PRO A 163 -12.42 -4.99 -10.35
C PRO A 163 -13.75 -4.28 -10.08
N MET A 164 -14.17 -3.44 -11.03
CA MET A 164 -15.45 -2.74 -11.05
C MET A 164 -16.62 -3.73 -11.08
N PHE A 165 -16.55 -4.77 -11.91
CA PHE A 165 -17.59 -5.80 -11.96
C PHE A 165 -17.64 -6.63 -10.68
N ALA A 166 -16.48 -6.99 -10.12
CA ALA A 166 -16.41 -7.70 -8.85
C ALA A 166 -17.00 -6.88 -7.69
N LEU A 167 -16.65 -5.59 -7.61
CA LEU A 167 -17.10 -4.67 -6.56
C LEU A 167 -18.59 -4.34 -6.70
N LEU A 168 -19.08 -4.14 -7.94
CA LEU A 168 -20.50 -3.97 -8.24
C LEU A 168 -21.30 -5.24 -7.87
N LYS A 169 -20.81 -6.43 -8.25
CA LYS A 169 -21.45 -7.70 -7.92
C LYS A 169 -21.53 -7.91 -6.41
N ALA A 170 -20.45 -7.61 -5.68
CA ALA A 170 -20.42 -7.70 -4.22
C ALA A 170 -21.38 -6.69 -3.56
N TYR A 171 -21.40 -5.44 -4.02
CA TYR A 171 -22.30 -4.40 -3.52
C TYR A 171 -23.77 -4.77 -3.74
N VAL A 172 -24.14 -5.20 -4.95
CA VAL A 172 -25.51 -5.63 -5.29
C VAL A 172 -25.91 -6.83 -4.44
N THR A 173 -25.04 -7.84 -4.32
CA THR A 173 -25.32 -9.04 -3.51
C THR A 173 -25.54 -8.71 -2.04
N THR A 174 -24.72 -7.81 -1.48
CA THR A 174 -24.83 -7.36 -0.08
C THR A 174 -26.12 -6.56 0.16
N ARG A 175 -26.46 -5.64 -0.75
CA ARG A 175 -27.70 -4.85 -0.67
C ARG A 175 -28.95 -5.70 -0.81
N ILE A 176 -28.96 -6.66 -1.72
CA ILE A 176 -30.06 -7.62 -1.88
C ILE A 176 -30.18 -8.50 -0.63
N GLY A 177 -29.07 -9.01 -0.09
CA GLY A 177 -29.07 -9.82 1.13
C GLY A 177 -29.54 -9.06 2.38
N LEU A 178 -29.34 -7.75 2.44
CA LEU A 178 -29.89 -6.88 3.49
C LEU A 178 -31.37 -6.55 3.30
N ALA A 179 -31.87 -6.54 2.07
CA ALA A 179 -33.28 -6.26 1.76
C ALA A 179 -34.19 -7.50 1.88
N LEU A 180 -33.60 -8.70 1.90
CA LEU A 180 -34.29 -9.98 2.07
C LEU A 180 -34.27 -10.49 3.53
N LYS A 181 -33.74 -9.70 4.47
CA LYS A 181 -33.83 -9.91 5.92
C LYS A 181 -34.80 -8.92 6.52
#